data_AF-F9U8S9-F1
#
_entry.id   AF-F9U8S9-F1
#
_cell.length_a   1.000
_cell.length_b   1.000
_cell.length_c   1.000
_cell.angle_alpha   90.00
_cell.angle_beta   90.00
_cell.angle_gamma   90.00
#
_symmetry.space_group_name_H-M   'P 1'
#
loop_
_entity.id
_entity.type
_entity.pdbx_description
1 polymer ?
#
loop_
_entity_poly.entity_id
_entity_poly.type
_entity_poly.pdbx_seq_one_letter_code
_entity_poly.pdbx_strand_id
1 'polypeptide(L)' 'MPGLGRKFRSDVRDALVRLRHWPLAAQVERGEIRRLLLSRFPYKLLYAIEADRIYIVAVAHTHRAPEYWVGRNQS' A
#
# COMPACT_ATOMS: atom_id res chain seq x y z
N MET A 1 15.58 -6.65 17.64
CA MET A 1 16.58 -5.97 16.77
C MET A 1 16.26 -4.49 16.67
N PRO A 2 17.20 -3.60 17.05
CA PRO A 2 16.99 -2.15 16.90
C PRO A 2 16.87 -1.74 15.42
N GLY A 3 16.05 -0.73 15.13
CA GLY A 3 16.00 -0.08 13.81
C GLY A 3 14.99 -0.63 12.79
N LEU A 4 14.23 -1.69 13.09
CA LEU A 4 13.21 -2.23 12.17
C LEU A 4 12.15 -1.19 11.80
N GLY A 5 11.70 -0.37 12.76
CA GLY A 5 10.75 0.71 12.46
C GLY A 5 11.30 1.76 11.49
N ARG A 6 12.60 2.07 11.57
CA ARG A 6 13.26 3.00 10.62
C ARG A 6 13.35 2.38 9.23
N LYS A 7 13.74 1.10 9.15
CA LYS A 7 13.82 0.35 7.88
C LYS A 7 12.45 0.21 7.21
N PHE A 8 11.42 -0.09 8.00
CA PHE A 8 10.03 -0.15 7.52
C PHE A 8 9.58 1.18 6.93
N ARG A 9 9.78 2.29 7.65
CA ARG A 9 9.47 3.63 7.13
C ARG A 9 10.22 3.98 5.85
N SER A 10 11.47 3.52 5.70
CA SER A 10 12.23 3.71 4.46
C SER A 10 11.61 2.93 3.32
N ASP A 11 11.29 1.65 3.52
CA ASP A 11 10.70 0.80 2.47
C ASP A 11 9.31 1.30 2.03
N VAL A 12 8.51 1.83 2.96
CA VAL A 12 7.26 2.53 2.63
C VAL A 12 7.52 3.77 1.78
N ARG A 13 8.52 4.61 2.11
CA ARG A 13 8.86 5.80 1.30
C ARG A 13 9.31 5.41 -0.10
N ASP A 14 10.16 4.39 -0.22
CA ASP A 14 10.64 3.91 -1.51
C ASP A 14 9.46 3.40 -2.38
N ALA A 15 8.49 2.73 -1.75
CA ALA A 15 7.25 2.32 -2.41
C ALA A 15 6.40 3.53 -2.85
N LEU A 16 6.24 4.56 -2.01
CA LEU A 16 5.51 5.77 -2.35
C LEU A 16 6.15 6.55 -3.52
N VAL A 17 7.48 6.55 -3.61
CA VAL A 17 8.19 7.14 -4.77
C VAL A 17 7.81 6.40 -6.04
N ARG A 18 7.81 5.04 -6.05
CA ARG A 18 7.38 4.27 -7.22
C ARG A 18 5.92 4.52 -7.57
N LEU A 19 5.06 4.56 -6.55
CA LEU A 19 3.63 4.82 -6.69
C LEU A 19 3.37 6.17 -7.39
N ARG A 20 4.11 7.21 -7.02
CA ARG A 20 3.94 8.55 -7.62
C ARG A 20 4.29 8.58 -9.12
N HIS A 21 5.29 7.83 -9.55
CA HIS A 21 5.70 7.81 -10.96
C HIS A 21 4.81 6.92 -11.82
N TRP A 22 4.36 5.79 -11.27
CA TRP A 22 3.63 4.76 -12.01
C TRP A 22 2.39 4.26 -11.27
N PRO A 23 1.40 5.15 -11.00
CA PRO A 23 0.26 4.80 -10.16
C PRO A 23 -0.63 3.70 -10.75
N LEU A 24 -0.66 3.58 -12.08
CA LEU A 24 -1.47 2.57 -12.78
C LEU A 24 -0.73 1.23 -12.98
N ALA A 25 0.57 1.15 -12.68
CA ALA A 25 1.37 -0.06 -12.92
C ALA A 25 1.12 -1.16 -11.88
N ALA A 26 0.60 -0.82 -10.69
CA ALA A 26 0.31 -1.81 -9.67
C ALA A 26 -1.00 -2.56 -9.99
N GLN A 27 -1.02 -3.85 -9.67
CA GLN A 27 -2.18 -4.72 -9.93
C GLN A 27 -3.39 -4.27 -9.12
N VAL A 28 -4.56 -4.36 -9.74
CA VAL A 28 -5.85 -4.24 -9.06
C VAL A 28 -6.01 -5.42 -8.11
N GLU A 29 -6.28 -5.12 -6.84
CA GLU A 29 -6.57 -6.11 -5.80
C GLU A 29 -8.07 -6.40 -5.73
N ARG A 30 -8.90 -5.34 -5.72
CA ARG A 30 -10.37 -5.45 -5.56
C ARG A 30 -11.04 -4.14 -5.99
N GLY A 31 -12.00 -4.22 -6.92
CA GLY A 31 -12.67 -3.02 -7.45
C GLY A 31 -11.65 -2.03 -8.03
N GLU A 32 -11.71 -0.78 -7.59
CA GLU A 32 -10.75 0.27 -7.98
C GLU A 32 -9.44 0.24 -7.16
N ILE A 33 -9.36 -0.61 -6.12
CA ILE A 33 -8.21 -0.66 -5.21
C ILE A 33 -7.06 -1.43 -5.83
N ARG A 34 -5.89 -0.78 -5.86
CA ARG A 34 -4.63 -1.34 -6.33
C ARG A 34 -3.73 -1.70 -5.16
N ARG A 35 -2.85 -2.68 -5.35
CA ARG A 35 -1.86 -3.09 -4.35
C ARG A 35 -0.42 -2.89 -4.81
N LEU A 36 0.39 -2.29 -3.94
CA LEU A 36 1.83 -2.19 -4.12
C LEU A 36 2.55 -2.93 -2.98
N LEU A 37 3.34 -3.94 -3.32
CA LEU A 37 4.11 -4.70 -2.34
C LEU A 37 5.31 -3.88 -1.85
N LEU A 38 5.58 -3.96 -0.54
CA LEU A 38 6.85 -3.52 0.02
C LEU A 38 7.95 -4.55 -0.32
N SER A 39 9.18 -4.07 -0.48
CA SER A 39 10.26 -4.91 -1.01
C SER A 39 10.96 -5.73 0.07
N ARG A 40 10.95 -5.25 1.32
CA ARG A 40 11.71 -5.83 2.45
C ARG A 40 10.81 -6.39 3.55
N PHE A 41 9.55 -5.99 3.58
CA PHE A 41 8.59 -6.39 4.60
C PHE A 41 7.38 -7.07 3.96
N PRO A 42 6.77 -8.06 4.62
CA PRO A 42 5.60 -8.79 4.14
C PRO A 42 4.33 -7.92 4.26
N TYR A 43 4.35 -6.74 3.65
CA TYR A 43 3.29 -5.75 3.69
C TYR A 43 2.97 -5.26 2.29
N LYS A 44 1.73 -4.85 2.09
CA LYS A 44 1.24 -4.18 0.88
C LYS A 44 0.63 -2.83 1.25
N LEU A 45 0.86 -1.83 0.41
CA LEU A 45 0.08 -0.60 0.38
C LEU A 45 -1.13 -0.83 -0.52
N LEU A 46 -2.31 -0.51 -0.01
CA LEU A 46 -3.57 -0.56 -0.75
C LEU A 46 -4.02 0.86 -1.00
N TYR A 47 -4.32 1.19 -2.25
CA TYR A 47 -4.63 2.56 -2.64
C TYR A 47 -5.68 2.63 -3.75
N ALA A 48 -6.40 3.75 -3.77
CA ALA A 48 -7.27 4.17 -4.86
C ALA A 48 -6.62 5.35 -5.60
N ILE A 49 -6.97 5.51 -6.87
CA ILE A 49 -6.63 6.71 -7.65
C ILE A 49 -7.91 7.51 -7.80
N GLU A 50 -7.91 8.73 -7.30
CA GLU A 50 -8.97 9.72 -7.48
C GLU A 50 -8.51 10.80 -8.48
N ALA A 51 -9.40 11.71 -8.86
CA ALA A 51 -9.13 12.69 -9.91
C ALA A 51 -7.91 13.60 -9.63
N ASP A 52 -7.67 13.94 -8.36
CA ASP A 52 -6.62 14.88 -7.94
C ASP A 52 -5.56 14.26 -7.01
N ARG A 53 -5.73 13.00 -6.61
CA ARG A 53 -4.89 12.37 -5.58
C ARG A 53 -4.86 10.85 -5.63
N ILE A 54 -3.89 10.30 -4.92
CA ILE A 54 -3.80 8.86 -4.63
C ILE A 54 -4.12 8.69 -3.15
N TYR A 55 -5.20 7.96 -2.85
CA TYR A 55 -5.63 7.72 -1.48
C TYR A 55 -5.12 6.37 -0.99
N ILE A 56 -4.28 6.36 0.06
CA ILE A 56 -3.81 5.13 0.69
C ILE A 56 -4.89 4.63 1.65
N VAL A 57 -5.63 3.60 1.24
CA VAL A 57 -6.70 2.97 2.02
C VAL A 57 -6.14 2.23 3.23
N ALA A 58 -5.06 1.47 3.05
CA ALA A 58 -4.49 0.66 4.12
C ALA A 58 -3.03 0.27 3.88
N VAL A 59 -2.34 -0.01 4.98
CA VAL A 59 -1.06 -0.72 4.99
C VAL A 59 -1.32 -2.09 5.63
N ALA A 60 -1.21 -3.17 4.86
CA ALA A 60 -1.67 -4.49 5.27
C ALA A 60 -0.55 -5.53 5.26
N HIS A 61 -0.43 -6.31 6.33
CA HIS A 61 0.47 -7.46 6.36
C HIS A 61 -0.10 -8.58 5.49
N THR A 62 0.73 -9.22 4.65
CA THR A 62 0.28 -10.20 3.63
C THR A 62 -0.27 -11.50 4.22
N HIS A 63 0.18 -11.91 5.41
CA HIS A 63 -0.21 -13.18 6.03
C HIS A 63 -1.16 -13.12 7.24
N ARG A 64 -1.19 -12.01 8.01
CA ARG A 64 -1.83 -12.02 9.34
C ARG A 64 -3.32 -11.67 9.33
N ALA A 65 -3.71 -10.73 8.47
CA ALA A 65 -5.10 -10.34 8.25
C ALA A 65 -5.16 -9.53 6.94
N PRO A 66 -4.88 -10.16 5.77
CA PRO A 66 -4.65 -9.42 4.51
C PRO A 66 -5.86 -8.62 4.00
N GLU A 67 -7.05 -8.88 4.55
CA GLU A 67 -8.33 -8.28 4.15
C GLU A 67 -9.01 -7.44 5.25
N TYR A 68 -8.33 -7.10 6.35
CA TYR A 68 -8.92 -6.33 7.47
C TYR A 68 -9.49 -4.95 7.10
N TRP A 69 -9.15 -4.45 5.92
CA TRP A 69 -9.54 -3.16 5.38
C TRP A 69 -10.81 -3.23 4.53
N VAL A 70 -11.28 -4.44 4.17
CA VAL A 70 -12.50 -4.63 3.39
C VAL A 70 -13.68 -4.02 4.18
N GLY A 71 -14.43 -3.13 3.53
CA GLY A 71 -15.53 -2.38 4.15
C GLY A 71 -15.18 -0.97 4.61
N ARG A 72 -13.90 -0.55 4.57
CA ARG A 72 -13.47 0.83 4.93
C ARG A 72 -13.65 1.86 3.82
N ASN A 73 -13.99 1.45 2.60
CA ASN A 73 -14.14 2.33 1.43
C ASN A 73 -15.53 2.99 1.34
N GLN A 74 -16.11 3.41 2.46
CA GLN A 74 -17.36 4.17 2.50
C GLN A 74 -17.05 5.61 2.91
N SER A 75 -16.47 6.40 2.01
CA SER A 75 -16.27 7.84 2.18
C SER A 75 -16.34 8.53 0.83
#